data_AF-A0A485AS97-F1
#
_entry.id   AF-A0A485AS97-F1
#
_cell.length_a   1.000
_cell.length_b   1.000
_cell.length_c   1.000
_cell.angle_alpha   90.00
_cell.angle_beta   90.00
_cell.angle_gamma   90.00
#
_symmetry.space_group_name_H-M   'P 1'
#
loop_
_entity.id
_entity.type
_entity.pdbx_description
1 polymer ?
#
loop_
_entity_poly.entity_id
_entity_poly.type
_entity_poly.pdbx_seq_one_letter_code
_entity_poly.pdbx_strand_id
1 'polypeptide(L)'
;MNSLPELSCDVLIIGSGAAGLSLALRLAEHSSVIVLSKGPISEGSTFYAQGGIAAVFDETDSIDSHIEDTLIAGAGICDRQAVSFVASNAKTCVQWLIDQGVLFDTQVQANGEESYHLTREGGHSHRRILHAADATGREVENTLVSKALNHPNIRVLERSNAVDLIVSDKIGLPGTRRVVGAWIWDRNKEKVETCAAKSVVLATGGASKVYQYTTNPDISSGGRHRHGMARRLSGCQP
;
A
#
# COMPACT_ATOMS: atom_id res chain seq x y z
N MET A 1 30.38 16.91 -10.86
CA MET A 1 29.27 17.42 -11.69
C MET A 1 28.03 17.45 -10.80
N ASN A 2 27.65 18.63 -10.30
CA ASN A 2 26.41 18.80 -9.54
C ASN A 2 25.25 18.96 -10.53
N SER A 3 24.72 17.86 -11.04
CA SER A 3 23.40 17.89 -11.66
C SER A 3 22.38 18.11 -10.55
N LEU A 4 21.67 19.24 -10.58
CA LEU A 4 20.51 19.46 -9.72
C LEU A 4 19.54 18.27 -9.86
N PRO A 5 18.85 17.85 -8.79
CA PRO A 5 17.90 16.76 -8.87
C PRO A 5 16.81 17.10 -9.90
N GLU A 6 16.57 16.20 -10.84
CA GLU A 6 15.58 16.39 -11.92
C GLU A 6 14.15 16.36 -11.37
N LEU A 7 13.95 15.68 -10.25
CA LEU A 7 12.68 15.60 -9.54
C LEU A 7 12.90 15.94 -8.05
N SER A 8 11.97 16.66 -7.44
CA SER A 8 11.98 16.94 -6.00
C SER A 8 10.56 16.87 -5.43
N CYS A 9 10.45 16.35 -4.21
CA CYS A 9 9.20 16.29 -3.44
C CYS A 9 9.50 16.23 -1.94
N ASP A 10 8.47 16.39 -1.11
CA ASP A 10 8.59 16.13 0.32
C ASP A 10 8.61 14.63 0.59
N VAL A 11 7.70 13.87 -0.03
CA VAL A 11 7.57 12.43 0.17
C VAL A 11 7.56 11.69 -1.17
N LEU A 12 8.50 10.77 -1.32
CA LEU A 12 8.56 9.83 -2.45
C LEU A 12 7.99 8.48 -2.02
N ILE A 13 6.91 8.04 -2.66
CA ILE A 13 6.26 6.76 -2.43
C ILE A 13 6.56 5.83 -3.60
N ILE A 14 7.20 4.70 -3.32
CA ILE A 14 7.60 3.71 -4.32
C ILE A 14 6.57 2.58 -4.32
N GLY A 15 5.58 2.67 -5.21
CA GLY A 15 4.48 1.73 -5.34
C GLY A 15 3.12 2.43 -5.25
N SER A 16 2.20 2.08 -6.14
CA SER A 16 0.90 2.71 -6.31
C SER A 16 -0.29 1.80 -5.99
N GLY A 17 -0.12 0.73 -5.20
CA GLY A 17 -1.26 -0.04 -4.70
C GLY A 17 -1.95 0.65 -3.51
N ALA A 18 -2.90 -0.04 -2.86
CA ALA A 18 -3.67 0.49 -1.73
C ALA A 18 -2.81 1.20 -0.66
N ALA A 19 -1.69 0.59 -0.27
CA ALA A 19 -0.79 1.16 0.74
C ALA A 19 -0.14 2.49 0.29
N GLY A 20 0.26 2.58 -0.97
CA GLY A 20 0.95 3.76 -1.51
C GLY A 20 -0.02 4.91 -1.79
N LEU A 21 -1.14 4.62 -2.45
CA LEU A 21 -2.13 5.64 -2.80
C LEU A 21 -2.90 6.16 -1.58
N SER A 22 -3.27 5.30 -0.64
CA SER A 22 -3.93 5.75 0.59
C SER A 22 -3.02 6.66 1.42
N LEU A 23 -1.73 6.33 1.50
CA LEU A 23 -0.75 7.19 2.16
C LEU A 23 -0.57 8.52 1.40
N ALA A 24 -0.50 8.47 0.07
CA ALA A 24 -0.36 9.67 -0.76
C ALA A 24 -1.50 10.65 -0.49
N LEU A 25 -2.75 10.18 -0.52
CA LEU A 25 -3.93 11.01 -0.27
C LEU A 25 -3.94 11.64 1.12
N ARG A 26 -3.54 10.90 2.16
CA ARG A 26 -3.46 11.42 3.52
C ARG A 26 -2.36 12.46 3.71
N LEU A 27 -1.25 12.36 2.97
CA LEU A 27 -0.12 13.29 3.08
C LEU A 27 -0.28 14.52 2.17
N ALA A 28 -1.02 14.39 1.07
CA ALA A 28 -1.10 15.41 0.05
C ALA A 28 -1.82 16.69 0.50
N GLU A 29 -2.56 16.66 1.61
CA GLU A 29 -3.12 17.86 2.25
C GLU A 29 -2.04 18.83 2.75
N HIS A 30 -0.82 18.33 3.03
CA HIS A 30 0.23 19.11 3.70
C HIS A 30 1.61 18.96 3.06
N SER A 31 1.76 18.16 2.00
CA SER A 31 3.07 17.83 1.42
C SER A 31 2.98 17.55 -0.07
N SER A 32 4.06 17.86 -0.78
CA SER A 32 4.23 17.44 -2.17
C SER A 32 4.63 15.96 -2.23
N VAL A 33 3.84 15.15 -2.93
CA VAL A 33 4.02 13.69 -2.98
C VAL A 33 4.29 13.25 -4.41
N ILE A 34 5.35 12.46 -4.61
CA ILE A 34 5.55 11.71 -5.85
C ILE A 34 5.24 10.24 -5.59
N VAL A 35 4.38 9.64 -6.40
CA VAL A 35 4.07 8.20 -6.37
C VAL A 35 4.66 7.55 -7.62
N LEU A 36 5.48 6.52 -7.44
CA LEU A 36 6.03 5.74 -8.55
C LEU A 36 5.19 4.49 -8.79
N SER A 37 4.87 4.22 -10.05
CA SER A 37 4.45 2.90 -10.51
C SER A 37 5.45 2.36 -11.53
N LYS A 38 5.87 1.10 -11.34
CA LYS A 38 6.76 0.38 -12.28
C LYS A 38 6.08 0.09 -13.62
N GLY A 39 4.76 0.00 -13.62
CA GLY A 39 3.91 -0.23 -14.79
C GLY A 39 2.86 0.87 -14.91
N PRO A 40 1.68 0.54 -15.47
CA PRO A 40 0.48 1.35 -15.28
C PRO A 40 0.16 1.55 -13.78
N ILE A 41 -0.50 2.63 -13.42
CA ILE A 41 -0.78 3.00 -12.02
C ILE A 41 -1.64 1.94 -11.31
N SER A 42 -2.59 1.34 -12.02
CA SER A 42 -3.52 0.33 -11.51
C SER A 42 -2.98 -1.10 -11.58
N GLU A 43 -1.76 -1.31 -12.09
CA GLU A 43 -1.18 -2.64 -12.25
C GLU A 43 -0.47 -3.07 -10.96
N GLY A 44 -1.18 -3.82 -10.11
CA GLY A 44 -0.66 -4.37 -8.86
C GLY A 44 -1.63 -5.35 -8.20
N SER A 45 -1.17 -6.10 -7.20
CA SER A 45 -2.01 -7.12 -6.54
C SER A 45 -3.29 -6.54 -5.90
N THR A 46 -3.30 -5.25 -5.58
CA THR A 46 -4.50 -4.57 -5.04
C THR A 46 -5.66 -4.66 -6.02
N PHE A 47 -5.43 -4.38 -7.31
CA PHE A 47 -6.47 -4.42 -8.35
C PHE A 47 -7.14 -5.80 -8.48
N TYR A 48 -6.38 -6.88 -8.23
CA TYR A 48 -6.84 -8.25 -8.37
C TYR A 48 -7.41 -8.87 -7.08
N ALA A 49 -7.52 -8.10 -5.99
CA ALA A 49 -8.11 -8.62 -4.76
C ALA A 49 -9.61 -8.86 -4.94
N GLN A 50 -10.07 -10.08 -4.63
CA GLN A 50 -11.47 -10.47 -4.81
C GLN A 50 -12.25 -10.37 -3.50
N GLY A 51 -11.78 -11.12 -2.49
CA GLY A 51 -12.47 -11.37 -1.22
C GLY A 51 -13.04 -10.13 -0.55
N GLY A 52 -12.20 -9.36 0.13
CA GLY A 52 -12.63 -8.12 0.76
C GLY A 52 -11.65 -7.59 1.79
N ILE A 53 -12.12 -6.67 2.63
CA ILE A 53 -11.34 -6.06 3.71
C ILE A 53 -11.98 -6.43 5.05
N ALA A 54 -11.22 -7.09 5.92
CA ALA A 54 -11.68 -7.49 7.24
C ALA A 54 -11.71 -6.30 8.21
N ALA A 55 -12.88 -6.00 8.78
CA ALA A 55 -13.08 -5.02 9.84
C ALA A 55 -14.33 -5.35 10.66
N VAL A 56 -14.28 -5.08 11.96
CA VAL A 56 -15.40 -5.33 12.88
C VAL A 56 -16.42 -4.19 12.74
N PHE A 57 -17.51 -4.45 12.02
CA PHE A 57 -18.64 -3.52 11.85
C PHE A 57 -19.91 -3.97 12.57
N ASP A 58 -20.08 -5.27 12.77
CA ASP A 58 -21.27 -5.88 13.35
C ASP A 58 -21.22 -5.86 14.90
N GLU A 59 -22.36 -5.64 15.55
CA GLU A 59 -22.47 -5.62 17.02
C GLU A 59 -22.30 -7.01 17.65
N THR A 60 -22.52 -8.07 16.87
CA THR A 60 -22.31 -9.46 17.30
C THR A 60 -20.85 -9.92 17.18
N ASP A 61 -19.97 -9.08 16.61
CA ASP A 61 -18.54 -9.32 16.50
C ASP A 61 -17.77 -8.39 17.45
N SER A 62 -16.53 -8.76 17.77
CA SER A 62 -15.65 -7.99 18.65
C SER A 62 -14.22 -7.92 18.11
N ILE A 63 -13.53 -6.83 18.49
CA ILE A 63 -12.10 -6.66 18.17
C ILE A 63 -11.29 -7.80 18.79
N ASP A 64 -11.62 -8.23 20.01
CA ASP A 64 -10.95 -9.34 20.68
C ASP A 64 -11.08 -10.66 19.90
N SER A 65 -12.28 -10.94 19.37
CA SER A 65 -12.51 -12.08 18.48
C SER A 65 -11.66 -11.99 17.21
N HIS A 66 -11.55 -10.80 16.61
CA HIS A 66 -10.70 -10.59 15.43
C HIS A 66 -9.21 -10.84 15.74
N ILE A 67 -8.74 -10.35 16.89
CA ILE A 67 -7.38 -10.53 17.36
C ILE A 67 -7.09 -12.02 17.53
N GLU A 68 -7.98 -12.75 18.21
CA GLU A 68 -7.77 -14.17 18.47
C GLU A 68 -7.78 -15.02 17.20
N ASP A 69 -8.74 -14.78 16.29
CA ASP A 69 -8.77 -15.40 14.95
C ASP A 69 -7.42 -15.20 14.22
N THR A 70 -6.87 -13.98 14.27
CA THR A 70 -5.60 -13.64 13.63
C THR A 70 -4.41 -14.35 14.26
N LEU A 71 -4.37 -14.46 15.60
CA LEU A 71 -3.28 -15.12 16.31
C LEU A 71 -3.29 -16.64 16.10
N ILE A 72 -4.48 -17.25 16.05
CA ILE A 72 -4.65 -18.67 15.73
C ILE A 72 -4.21 -18.94 14.29
N ALA A 73 -4.71 -18.17 13.32
CA ALA A 73 -4.33 -18.31 11.91
C ALA A 73 -2.82 -18.04 11.67
N GLY A 74 -2.23 -17.17 12.50
CA GLY A 74 -0.81 -16.85 12.50
C GLY A 74 0.09 -17.91 13.14
N ALA A 75 -0.43 -19.06 13.58
CA ALA A 75 0.35 -20.19 14.08
C ALA A 75 1.37 -19.85 15.19
N GLY A 76 1.04 -18.88 16.05
CA GLY A 76 1.83 -18.55 17.24
C GLY A 76 3.07 -17.66 17.00
N ILE A 77 3.30 -17.19 15.78
CA ILE A 77 4.44 -16.30 15.46
C ILE A 77 4.06 -14.82 15.32
N CYS A 78 2.79 -14.49 15.51
CA CYS A 78 2.31 -13.11 15.46
C CYS A 78 2.77 -12.28 16.67
N ASP A 79 3.14 -11.03 16.42
CA ASP A 79 3.24 -10.02 17.47
C ASP A 79 1.83 -9.54 17.86
N ARG A 80 1.42 -9.86 19.10
CA ARG A 80 0.10 -9.48 19.62
C ARG A 80 -0.11 -7.97 19.65
N GLN A 81 0.91 -7.15 19.90
CA GLN A 81 0.77 -5.70 19.91
C GLN A 81 0.46 -5.17 18.51
N ALA A 82 1.16 -5.67 17.50
CA ALA A 82 0.89 -5.32 16.11
C ALA A 82 -0.50 -5.76 15.66
N VAL A 83 -0.91 -7.00 15.98
CA VAL A 83 -2.25 -7.51 15.65
C VAL A 83 -3.34 -6.68 16.33
N SER A 84 -3.21 -6.42 17.62
CA SER A 84 -4.18 -5.62 18.37
C SER A 84 -4.29 -4.19 17.83
N PHE A 85 -3.16 -3.57 17.48
CA PHE A 85 -3.14 -2.25 16.86
C PHE A 85 -3.87 -2.24 15.51
N VAL A 86 -3.57 -3.19 14.63
CA VAL A 86 -4.20 -3.26 13.30
C VAL A 86 -5.69 -3.56 13.41
N ALA A 87 -6.08 -4.56 14.20
CA ALA A 87 -7.47 -4.97 14.36
C ALA A 87 -8.34 -3.85 14.95
N SER A 88 -7.82 -3.11 15.93
CA SER A 88 -8.54 -2.01 16.59
C SER A 88 -8.74 -0.79 15.68
N ASN A 89 -7.85 -0.57 14.71
CA ASN A 89 -7.91 0.57 13.78
C ASN A 89 -8.59 0.23 12.44
N ALA A 90 -8.88 -1.04 12.17
CA ALA A 90 -9.42 -1.50 10.89
C ALA A 90 -10.72 -0.78 10.50
N LYS A 91 -11.68 -0.64 11.43
CA LYS A 91 -12.96 0.04 11.18
C LYS A 91 -12.75 1.48 10.72
N THR A 92 -11.92 2.25 11.42
CA THR A 92 -11.62 3.65 11.07
C THR A 92 -10.92 3.76 9.71
N CYS A 93 -10.00 2.85 9.40
CA CYS A 93 -9.32 2.81 8.09
C CYS A 93 -10.28 2.47 6.95
N VAL A 94 -11.20 1.53 7.16
CA VAL A 94 -12.25 1.19 6.18
C VAL A 94 -13.25 2.33 6.04
N GLN A 95 -13.66 2.98 7.12
CA GLN A 95 -14.51 4.15 7.07
C GLN A 95 -13.87 5.26 6.22
N TRP A 96 -12.58 5.49 6.38
CA TRP A 96 -11.88 6.45 5.52
C TRP A 96 -11.94 6.08 4.03
N LEU A 97 -11.87 4.78 3.67
CA LEU A 97 -12.04 4.35 2.27
C LEU A 97 -13.45 4.64 1.76
N ILE A 98 -14.47 4.38 2.58
CA ILE A 98 -15.87 4.72 2.30
C ILE A 98 -16.00 6.24 2.06
N ASP A 99 -15.38 7.05 2.91
CA ASP A 99 -15.39 8.52 2.80
C ASP A 99 -14.65 9.02 1.54
N GLN A 100 -13.68 8.24 1.03
CA GLN A 100 -13.07 8.50 -0.28
C GLN A 100 -13.98 8.12 -1.46
N GLY A 101 -15.10 7.43 -1.22
CA GLY A 101 -16.07 7.03 -2.23
C GLY A 101 -15.95 5.57 -2.67
N VAL A 102 -15.24 4.72 -1.92
CA VAL A 102 -15.24 3.27 -2.19
C VAL A 102 -16.61 2.71 -1.86
N LEU A 103 -17.23 2.04 -2.83
CA LEU A 103 -18.54 1.42 -2.66
C LEU A 103 -18.37 -0.02 -2.18
N PHE A 104 -18.95 -0.33 -1.02
CA PHE A 104 -19.11 -1.70 -0.52
C PHE A 104 -20.57 -2.12 -0.63
N ASP A 105 -20.80 -3.41 -0.84
CA ASP A 105 -22.14 -3.96 -0.99
C ASP A 105 -22.94 -3.77 0.31
N THR A 106 -24.17 -3.32 0.18
CA THR A 106 -25.12 -3.17 1.29
C THR A 106 -26.24 -4.20 1.21
N GLN A 107 -26.87 -4.47 2.35
CA GLN A 107 -28.04 -5.32 2.50
C GLN A 107 -29.07 -4.60 3.36
N VAL A 108 -30.35 -4.82 3.04
CA VAL A 108 -31.46 -4.39 3.88
C VAL A 108 -31.77 -5.50 4.87
N GLN A 109 -31.66 -5.20 6.15
CA GLN A 109 -31.98 -6.13 7.23
C GLN A 109 -33.50 -6.34 7.34
N ALA A 110 -33.91 -7.40 8.04
CA ALA A 110 -35.33 -7.71 8.26
C ALA A 110 -36.10 -6.61 9.02
N ASN A 111 -35.38 -5.77 9.79
CA ASN A 111 -35.93 -4.62 10.49
C ASN A 111 -36.08 -3.37 9.59
N GLY A 112 -35.64 -3.44 8.32
CA GLY A 112 -35.69 -2.35 7.35
C GLY A 112 -34.47 -1.43 7.34
N GLU A 113 -33.47 -1.66 8.20
CA GLU A 113 -32.23 -0.87 8.24
C GLU A 113 -31.23 -1.34 7.17
N GLU A 114 -30.50 -0.39 6.58
CA GLU A 114 -29.42 -0.69 5.66
C GLU A 114 -28.11 -0.94 6.42
N SER A 115 -27.42 -2.02 6.08
CA SER A 115 -26.13 -2.40 6.67
C SER A 115 -25.19 -2.93 5.60
N TYR A 116 -23.89 -2.97 5.86
CA TYR A 116 -22.96 -3.59 4.91
C TYR A 116 -23.18 -5.11 4.85
N HIS A 117 -23.16 -5.67 3.65
CA HIS A 117 -23.18 -7.11 3.47
C HIS A 117 -21.79 -7.67 3.82
N LEU A 118 -21.73 -8.52 4.84
CA LEU A 118 -20.47 -9.07 5.37
C LEU A 118 -20.32 -10.56 5.01
N THR A 119 -19.16 -10.89 4.45
CA THR A 119 -18.76 -12.28 4.17
C THR A 119 -17.83 -12.82 5.26
N ARG A 120 -17.55 -14.13 5.17
CA ARG A 120 -16.65 -14.84 6.07
C ARG A 120 -15.76 -15.76 5.27
N GLU A 121 -14.45 -15.63 5.46
CA GLU A 121 -13.43 -16.50 4.86
C GLU A 121 -12.76 -17.39 5.93
N GLY A 122 -11.88 -18.28 5.48
CA GLY A 122 -11.18 -19.21 6.37
C GLY A 122 -10.36 -18.48 7.44
N GLY A 123 -10.41 -18.97 8.68
CA GLY A 123 -9.72 -18.37 9.82
C GLY A 123 -10.56 -17.36 10.60
N HIS A 124 -11.74 -16.96 10.11
CA HIS A 124 -12.64 -16.07 10.84
C HIS A 124 -13.79 -16.83 11.50
N SER A 125 -14.06 -16.51 12.76
CA SER A 125 -15.19 -17.03 13.53
C SER A 125 -16.51 -16.30 13.19
N HIS A 126 -16.44 -14.99 12.91
CA HIS A 126 -17.58 -14.12 12.58
C HIS A 126 -17.53 -13.57 11.14
N ARG A 127 -18.66 -13.04 10.65
CA ARG A 127 -18.74 -12.32 9.37
C ARG A 127 -18.21 -10.90 9.58
N ARG A 128 -17.11 -10.55 8.92
CA ARG A 128 -16.42 -9.26 9.13
C ARG A 128 -15.71 -8.73 7.90
N ILE A 129 -15.95 -9.32 6.73
CA ILE A 129 -15.26 -8.95 5.49
C ILE A 129 -16.21 -8.11 4.65
N LEU A 130 -15.89 -6.83 4.47
CA LEU A 130 -16.57 -5.95 3.53
C LEU A 130 -16.07 -6.24 2.13
N HIS A 131 -16.97 -6.25 1.16
CA HIS A 131 -16.62 -6.54 -0.22
C HIS A 131 -17.45 -5.71 -1.21
N ALA A 132 -16.99 -5.68 -2.46
CA ALA A 132 -17.74 -5.14 -3.59
C ALA A 132 -17.86 -6.24 -4.65
N ALA A 133 -19.01 -6.91 -4.70
CA ALA A 133 -19.24 -8.13 -5.45
C ALA A 133 -18.07 -9.13 -5.26
N ASP A 134 -17.45 -9.59 -6.35
CA ASP A 134 -16.28 -10.47 -6.39
C ASP A 134 -14.98 -9.72 -6.78
N ALA A 135 -14.98 -8.40 -6.73
CA ALA A 135 -13.90 -7.55 -7.26
C ALA A 135 -13.58 -6.34 -6.36
N THR A 136 -13.54 -6.54 -5.04
CA THR A 136 -13.29 -5.48 -4.05
C THR A 136 -12.03 -4.67 -4.33
N GLY A 137 -10.96 -5.34 -4.74
CA GLY A 137 -9.68 -4.73 -5.08
C GLY A 137 -9.74 -3.77 -6.25
N ARG A 138 -10.56 -4.08 -7.26
CA ARG A 138 -10.78 -3.21 -8.42
C ARG A 138 -11.49 -1.92 -8.03
N GLU A 139 -12.50 -2.02 -7.17
CA GLU A 139 -13.24 -0.86 -6.67
C GLU A 139 -12.34 0.06 -5.83
N VAL A 140 -11.58 -0.52 -4.90
CA VAL A 140 -10.61 0.22 -4.07
C VAL A 140 -9.54 0.88 -4.93
N GLU A 141 -8.90 0.15 -5.83
CA GLU A 141 -7.80 0.68 -6.64
C GLU A 141 -8.30 1.81 -7.56
N ASN A 142 -9.40 1.63 -8.27
CA ASN A 142 -9.94 2.64 -9.19
C ASN A 142 -10.27 3.95 -8.46
N THR A 143 -10.90 3.85 -7.29
CA THR A 143 -11.26 5.02 -6.48
C THR A 143 -10.03 5.75 -5.99
N LEU A 144 -9.04 5.04 -5.45
CA LEU A 144 -7.79 5.64 -4.96
C LEU A 144 -6.98 6.26 -6.10
N VAL A 145 -6.88 5.59 -7.25
CA VAL A 145 -6.21 6.10 -8.46
C VAL A 145 -6.88 7.38 -8.93
N SER A 146 -8.21 7.38 -9.06
CA SER A 146 -8.97 8.56 -9.51
C SER A 146 -8.76 9.74 -8.57
N LYS A 147 -8.83 9.54 -7.25
CA LYS A 147 -8.57 10.60 -6.26
C LYS A 147 -7.13 11.12 -6.36
N ALA A 148 -6.16 10.22 -6.50
CA ALA A 148 -4.75 10.59 -6.55
C ALA A 148 -4.41 11.42 -7.80
N LEU A 149 -4.92 11.03 -8.97
CA LEU A 149 -4.70 11.75 -10.23
C LEU A 149 -5.34 13.15 -10.25
N ASN A 150 -6.44 13.32 -9.50
CA ASN A 150 -7.14 14.60 -9.38
C ASN A 150 -6.59 15.51 -8.28
N HIS A 151 -5.61 15.05 -7.49
CA HIS A 151 -5.08 15.82 -6.37
C HIS A 151 -3.87 16.68 -6.80
N PRO A 152 -3.89 18.02 -6.62
CA PRO A 152 -2.86 18.92 -7.16
C PRO A 152 -1.46 18.69 -6.58
N ASN A 153 -1.37 18.22 -5.33
CA ASN A 153 -0.09 17.95 -4.67
C ASN A 153 0.46 16.53 -4.89
N ILE A 154 -0.25 15.68 -5.65
CA ILE A 154 0.19 14.32 -5.96
C ILE A 154 0.64 14.28 -7.42
N ARG A 155 1.88 13.86 -7.64
CA ARG A 155 2.40 13.57 -8.97
C ARG A 155 2.66 12.08 -9.12
N VAL A 156 1.91 11.44 -10.01
CA VAL A 156 2.11 10.03 -10.34
C VAL A 156 3.09 9.92 -11.51
N LEU A 157 4.10 9.05 -11.35
CA LEU A 157 5.03 8.68 -12.40
C LEU A 157 4.85 7.20 -12.72
N GLU A 158 4.13 6.93 -13.82
CA GLU A 158 3.97 5.57 -14.34
C GLU A 158 5.23 5.11 -15.08
N ARG A 159 5.34 3.79 -15.29
CA ARG A 159 6.45 3.14 -16.00
C ARG A 159 7.83 3.58 -15.47
N SER A 160 7.91 3.86 -14.18
CA SER A 160 9.08 4.41 -13.49
C SER A 160 9.57 3.42 -12.44
N ASN A 161 10.78 2.91 -12.64
CA ASN A 161 11.38 1.91 -11.76
C ASN A 161 12.34 2.56 -10.77
N ALA A 162 12.10 2.43 -9.47
CA ALA A 162 13.14 2.74 -8.50
C ALA A 162 14.29 1.74 -8.60
N VAL A 163 15.50 2.23 -8.86
CA VAL A 163 16.70 1.40 -9.04
C VAL A 163 17.37 1.16 -7.69
N ASP A 164 17.74 2.23 -7.01
CA ASP A 164 18.31 2.20 -5.66
C ASP A 164 18.01 3.49 -4.90
N LEU A 165 18.12 3.44 -3.58
CA LEU A 165 17.94 4.60 -2.70
C LEU A 165 19.25 5.37 -2.54
N ILE A 166 19.11 6.68 -2.45
CA ILE A 166 20.23 7.59 -2.24
C ILE A 166 20.40 7.75 -0.73
N VAL A 167 21.51 7.26 -0.20
CA VAL A 167 21.82 7.29 1.23
C VAL A 167 22.94 8.29 1.48
N SER A 168 22.75 9.18 2.47
CA SER A 168 23.61 10.32 2.73
C SER A 168 25.10 9.95 2.87
N ASP A 169 25.42 8.92 3.65
CA ASP A 169 26.79 8.46 3.89
C ASP A 169 27.47 7.91 2.63
N LYS A 170 26.71 7.20 1.76
CA LYS A 170 27.23 6.66 0.50
C LYS A 170 27.59 7.72 -0.53
N ILE A 171 27.01 8.92 -0.42
CA ILE A 171 27.29 10.06 -1.30
C ILE A 171 28.14 11.15 -0.63
N GLY A 172 28.71 10.86 0.55
CA GLY A 172 29.59 11.79 1.27
C GLY A 172 28.88 12.97 1.93
N LEU A 173 27.57 12.90 2.14
CA LEU A 173 26.85 13.92 2.92
C LEU A 173 27.14 13.73 4.42
N PRO A 174 27.38 14.82 5.16
CA PRO A 174 27.67 14.76 6.58
C PRO A 174 26.43 14.41 7.43
N GLY A 175 26.71 13.99 8.67
CA GLY A 175 25.71 13.68 9.68
C GLY A 175 25.35 12.20 9.76
N THR A 176 24.24 11.90 10.44
CA THR A 176 23.75 10.53 10.58
C THR A 176 23.22 10.00 9.26
N ARG A 177 23.32 8.68 9.12
CA ARG A 177 22.85 7.95 7.95
C ARG A 177 21.35 8.13 7.75
N ARG A 178 20.98 8.65 6.59
CA ARG A 178 19.57 8.87 6.19
C ARG A 178 19.38 8.69 4.70
N VAL A 179 18.17 8.34 4.30
CA VAL A 179 17.76 8.35 2.89
C VAL A 179 17.41 9.77 2.49
N VAL A 180 17.86 10.22 1.32
CA VAL A 180 17.63 11.58 0.81
C VAL A 180 16.97 11.60 -0.58
N GLY A 181 16.57 10.43 -1.08
CA GLY A 181 15.99 10.28 -2.40
C GLY A 181 16.15 8.88 -2.99
N ALA A 182 15.92 8.76 -4.30
CA ALA A 182 16.12 7.54 -5.06
C ALA A 182 16.55 7.84 -6.51
N TRP A 183 17.28 6.90 -7.10
CA TRP A 183 17.47 6.85 -8.54
C TRP A 183 16.30 6.11 -9.19
N ILE A 184 15.73 6.72 -10.22
CA ILE A 184 14.53 6.23 -10.89
C ILE A 184 14.86 6.03 -12.36
N TRP A 185 14.67 4.82 -12.87
CA TRP A 185 14.74 4.55 -14.29
C TRP A 185 13.38 4.83 -14.94
N ASP A 186 13.31 5.93 -15.68
CA ASP A 186 12.18 6.29 -16.54
C ASP A 186 12.24 5.40 -17.79
N ARG A 187 11.28 4.49 -17.93
CA ARG A 187 11.26 3.54 -19.05
C ARG A 187 10.86 4.18 -20.38
N ASN A 188 10.24 5.35 -20.37
CA ASN A 188 9.84 6.04 -21.60
C ASN A 188 11.01 6.81 -22.20
N LYS A 189 11.86 7.41 -21.35
CA LYS A 189 13.08 8.12 -21.75
C LYS A 189 14.33 7.23 -21.79
N GLU A 190 14.22 6.02 -21.27
CA GLU A 190 15.33 5.07 -21.06
C GLU A 190 16.50 5.68 -20.27
N LYS A 191 16.19 6.57 -19.32
CA LYS A 191 17.18 7.33 -18.55
C LYS A 191 17.00 7.11 -17.05
N VAL A 192 18.12 7.12 -16.32
CA VAL A 192 18.10 7.18 -14.86
C VAL A 192 18.01 8.65 -14.43
N GLU A 193 16.90 9.01 -13.80
CA GLU A 193 16.64 10.30 -13.21
C GLU A 193 16.93 10.28 -11.70
N THR A 194 17.29 11.43 -11.15
CA THR A 194 17.53 11.58 -9.70
C THR A 194 16.35 12.29 -9.06
N CYS A 195 15.73 11.64 -8.08
CA CYS A 195 14.66 12.23 -7.28
C CYS A 195 15.13 12.49 -5.85
N ALA A 196 15.14 13.77 -5.46
CA ALA A 196 15.39 14.18 -4.08
C ALA A 196 14.08 14.20 -3.28
N ALA A 197 14.09 13.61 -2.08
CA ALA A 197 12.93 13.59 -1.19
C ALA A 197 13.35 13.70 0.27
N LYS A 198 12.51 14.34 1.10
CA LYS A 198 12.75 14.41 2.56
C LYS A 198 12.47 13.06 3.21
N SER A 199 11.46 12.34 2.71
CA SER A 199 11.08 11.00 3.15
C SER A 199 10.84 10.08 1.95
N VAL A 200 11.22 8.81 2.09
CA VAL A 200 10.97 7.77 1.06
C VAL A 200 10.22 6.61 1.69
N VAL A 201 9.15 6.16 1.03
CA VAL A 201 8.28 5.06 1.50
C VAL A 201 8.30 3.92 0.48
N LEU A 202 8.51 2.69 0.96
CA LEU A 202 8.48 1.49 0.12
C LEU A 202 7.11 0.80 0.23
N ALA A 203 6.30 0.93 -0.82
CA ALA A 203 4.97 0.32 -0.96
C ALA A 203 4.91 -0.63 -2.18
N THR A 204 6.00 -1.36 -2.44
CA THR A 204 6.27 -2.06 -3.71
C THR A 204 5.55 -3.42 -3.88
N GLY A 205 4.63 -3.79 -3.00
CA GLY A 205 3.97 -5.11 -3.01
C GLY A 205 4.84 -6.26 -2.49
N GLY A 206 4.41 -7.49 -2.84
CA GLY A 206 4.99 -8.76 -2.40
C GLY A 206 6.05 -9.36 -3.35
N ALA A 207 6.48 -10.59 -3.05
CA ALA A 207 7.58 -11.29 -3.74
C ALA A 207 7.21 -12.62 -4.40
N SER A 208 5.92 -12.89 -4.61
CA SER A 208 5.44 -14.21 -5.00
C SER A 208 5.89 -14.69 -6.39
N LYS A 209 6.32 -13.80 -7.29
CA LYS A 209 6.80 -14.19 -8.63
C LYS A 209 8.16 -14.91 -8.63
N VAL A 210 8.80 -15.09 -7.47
CA VAL A 210 9.95 -16.01 -7.35
C VAL A 210 9.54 -17.48 -7.51
N TYR A 211 8.25 -17.79 -7.33
CA TYR A 211 7.69 -19.12 -7.54
C TYR A 211 7.13 -19.26 -8.96
N GLN A 212 7.24 -20.46 -9.53
CA GLN A 212 6.80 -20.77 -10.89
C GLN A 212 5.28 -20.57 -11.06
N TYR A 213 4.49 -21.02 -10.08
CA TYR A 213 3.05 -20.87 -10.06
C TYR A 213 2.69 -19.77 -9.07
N THR A 214 2.00 -18.73 -9.55
CA THR A 214 1.59 -17.60 -8.72
C THR A 214 0.28 -17.01 -9.24
N THR A 215 -0.56 -16.56 -8.33
CA THR A 215 -1.78 -15.79 -8.61
C THR A 215 -1.50 -14.30 -8.79
N ASN A 216 -0.27 -13.85 -8.50
CA ASN A 216 0.10 -12.44 -8.56
C ASN A 216 0.53 -12.01 -9.97
N PRO A 217 0.29 -10.74 -10.35
CA PRO A 217 0.76 -10.17 -11.60
C PRO A 217 2.30 -10.19 -11.68
N ASP A 218 2.84 -10.11 -12.90
CA ASP A 218 4.28 -10.17 -13.18
C ASP A 218 5.08 -9.06 -12.48
N ILE A 219 4.40 -7.97 -12.08
CA ILE A 219 5.01 -6.87 -11.33
C ILE A 219 5.37 -7.26 -9.88
N SER A 220 4.74 -8.31 -9.31
CA SER A 220 4.95 -8.84 -7.95
C SER A 220 6.20 -9.71 -7.81
N SER A 221 7.26 -9.25 -8.48
CA SER A 221 8.59 -9.83 -8.45
C SER A 221 9.26 -9.78 -7.09
N GLY A 222 8.74 -9.01 -6.12
CA GLY A 222 9.46 -8.63 -4.90
C GLY A 222 10.81 -8.00 -5.22
N GLY A 223 10.95 -7.55 -6.46
CA GLY A 223 12.07 -8.04 -7.24
C GLY A 223 13.29 -7.25 -6.92
N ARG A 224 14.23 -7.79 -6.13
CA ARG A 224 15.55 -7.18 -5.86
C ARG A 224 15.50 -5.71 -5.36
N HIS A 225 14.31 -5.16 -5.13
CA HIS A 225 14.03 -3.74 -4.90
C HIS A 225 13.45 -3.53 -3.51
N ARG A 226 12.46 -4.30 -3.03
CA ARG A 226 12.02 -4.19 -1.63
C ARG A 226 13.06 -4.74 -0.68
N HIS A 227 13.29 -6.05 -0.69
CA HIS A 227 14.34 -6.64 0.14
C HIS A 227 15.72 -6.29 -0.37
N GLY A 228 15.93 -6.14 -1.68
CA GLY A 228 17.25 -5.81 -2.19
C GLY A 228 17.65 -4.33 -2.02
N MET A 229 16.75 -3.34 -2.14
CA MET A 229 17.09 -1.96 -1.79
C MET A 229 17.01 -1.76 -0.27
N ALA A 230 16.03 -2.35 0.44
CA ALA A 230 15.99 -2.29 1.91
C ALA A 230 17.11 -3.07 2.62
N ARG A 231 17.74 -4.06 1.97
CA ARG A 231 18.94 -4.76 2.47
C ARG A 231 20.24 -4.12 1.99
N ARG A 232 20.26 -3.53 0.78
CA ARG A 232 21.38 -2.67 0.32
C ARG A 232 21.40 -1.33 1.07
N LEU A 233 20.25 -0.93 1.60
CA LEU A 233 20.09 -0.12 2.79
C LEU A 233 20.59 -0.95 3.98
N SER A 234 21.73 -0.55 4.49
CA SER A 234 21.65 0.12 5.78
C SER A 234 21.17 -0.62 7.03
N GLY A 235 21.24 -1.94 7.09
CA GLY A 235 21.05 -2.66 8.37
C GLY A 235 19.59 -2.78 8.82
N CYS A 236 18.62 -2.58 7.93
CA CYS A 236 17.25 -3.03 8.21
C CYS A 236 17.26 -4.56 8.25
N GLN A 237 16.94 -5.13 9.42
CA GLN A 237 16.77 -6.57 9.57
C GLN A 237 15.46 -7.03 8.92
N PRO A 238 15.40 -8.28 8.41
CA PRO A 238 14.20 -8.84 7.79
C PRO A 238 13.00 -8.89 8.74
#